data_AF-A0A820JQ88-F1
#
_entry.id   AF-A0A820JQ88-F1
#
_cell.length_a   1.000
_cell.length_b   1.000
_cell.length_c   1.000
_cell.angle_alpha   90.00
_cell.angle_beta   90.00
_cell.angle_gamma   90.00
#
_symmetry.space_group_name_H-M   'P 1'
#
loop_
_entity.id
_entity.type
_entity.pdbx_description
1 polymer ?
#
loop_
_entity_poly.entity_id
_entity_poly.type
_entity_poly.pdbx_seq_one_letter_code
_entity_poly.pdbx_strand_id
1 'polypeptide(L)'
;MDIDSESLSSSTIGMSHHLDEELMGRLRSITTNNREDLITQFRTTTNAMLTDEGCAFFLEMNNWNLNEAILAYYDAEMPTDKVPHMKFIADVTVGEGEAIPPNTKFVKTWRVQNSGTERWPNNCSLRFVNGDRLHDRDEIYVSSLAPGEQTNISINVTSPTGARMIRSQWRLFTPAGVPFGDPIWLAASVEEGGLMGIT
;
A
#
# COMPACT_ATOMS: atom_id res chain seq x y z
N MET A 1 56.17 -18.69 71.29
CA MET A 1 55.32 -17.54 71.62
C MET A 1 56.23 -16.33 71.59
N ASP A 2 56.27 -15.47 70.58
CA ASP A 2 55.50 -15.31 69.36
C ASP A 2 56.43 -14.49 68.43
N ILE A 3 56.59 -14.91 67.17
CA ILE A 3 57.34 -14.15 66.16
C ILE A 3 56.33 -13.59 65.16
N ASP A 4 56.42 -12.27 65.06
CA ASP A 4 55.90 -11.29 64.11
C ASP A 4 55.02 -11.77 62.95
N SER A 5 53.83 -11.19 62.94
CA SER A 5 53.01 -10.91 61.78
C SER A 5 53.66 -9.84 60.89
N GLU A 6 54.08 -10.19 59.68
CA GLU A 6 53.91 -9.32 58.51
C GLU A 6 54.21 -10.06 57.20
N SER A 7 53.56 -9.61 56.14
CA SER A 7 53.62 -10.08 54.74
C SER A 7 52.70 -11.24 54.36
N LEU A 8 51.45 -10.91 54.00
CA LEU A 8 50.64 -11.60 52.98
C LEU A 8 49.40 -10.74 52.67
N SER A 9 49.59 -9.49 52.24
CA SER A 9 48.47 -8.63 51.81
C SER A 9 48.55 -8.16 50.35
N SER A 10 49.55 -8.58 49.58
CA SER A 10 49.74 -8.05 48.21
C SER A 10 49.16 -8.92 47.09
N SER A 11 48.67 -10.13 47.36
CA SER A 11 48.27 -11.08 46.30
C SER A 11 46.76 -11.12 46.01
N THR A 12 45.93 -10.62 46.92
CA THR A 12 44.46 -10.77 46.82
C THR A 12 43.78 -9.59 46.11
N ILE A 13 44.40 -8.40 46.11
CA ILE A 13 43.81 -7.18 45.50
C ILE A 13 43.99 -7.17 43.97
N GLY A 14 44.99 -7.89 43.44
CA GLY A 14 45.22 -7.99 41.99
C GLY A 14 44.26 -8.93 41.24
N MET A 15 43.65 -9.91 41.93
CA MET A 15 42.75 -10.88 41.29
C MET A 15 41.31 -10.38 41.16
N SER A 16 40.83 -9.52 42.06
CA SER A 16 39.47 -8.96 41.98
C SER A 16 39.34 -7.92 40.87
N HIS A 17 40.33 -7.02 40.73
CA HIS A 17 40.35 -6.02 39.67
C HIS A 17 40.49 -6.65 38.27
N HIS A 18 41.28 -7.72 38.14
CA HIS A 18 41.42 -8.48 36.90
C HIS A 18 40.14 -9.24 36.54
N LEU A 19 39.45 -9.84 37.53
CA LEU A 19 38.16 -10.47 37.28
C LEU A 19 37.10 -9.45 36.87
N ASP A 20 37.08 -8.27 37.48
CA ASP A 20 36.13 -7.21 37.14
C ASP A 20 36.42 -6.61 35.77
N GLU A 21 37.67 -6.46 35.35
CA GLU A 21 38.00 -6.02 33.98
C GLU A 21 37.70 -7.08 32.93
N GLU A 22 37.93 -8.37 33.24
CA GLU A 22 37.57 -9.48 32.34
C GLU A 22 36.05 -9.67 32.27
N LEU A 23 35.34 -9.56 33.40
CA LEU A 23 33.88 -9.57 33.46
C LEU A 23 33.28 -8.33 32.80
N MET A 24 33.83 -7.13 33.01
CA MET A 24 33.40 -5.92 32.31
C MET A 24 33.73 -6.01 30.82
N GLY A 25 34.84 -6.64 30.42
CA GLY A 25 35.15 -6.95 29.02
C GLY A 25 34.19 -7.96 28.40
N ARG A 26 33.81 -9.00 29.16
CA ARG A 26 32.79 -9.99 28.76
C ARG A 26 31.38 -9.41 28.78
N LEU A 27 31.05 -8.49 29.69
CA LEU A 27 29.76 -7.78 29.75
C LEU A 27 29.65 -6.71 28.66
N ARG A 28 30.78 -6.06 28.31
CA ARG A 28 30.90 -5.20 27.14
C ARG A 28 30.75 -6.02 25.85
N SER A 29 31.20 -7.28 25.85
CA SER A 29 30.99 -8.25 24.76
C SER A 29 29.56 -8.81 24.71
N ILE A 30 28.92 -9.02 25.87
CA ILE A 30 27.53 -9.53 26.01
C ILE A 30 26.48 -8.48 25.58
N THR A 31 26.83 -7.19 25.63
CA THR A 31 25.99 -6.12 25.08
C THR A 31 26.33 -5.78 23.63
N THR A 32 27.52 -6.17 23.14
CA THR A 32 27.86 -6.18 21.71
C THR A 32 27.62 -7.57 21.13
N ASN A 33 26.35 -7.98 21.03
CA ASN A 33 26.05 -8.92 19.94
C ASN A 33 26.50 -8.22 18.65
N ASN A 34 27.45 -8.85 17.99
CA ASN A 34 28.25 -8.30 16.90
C ASN A 34 27.30 -7.59 15.92
N ARG A 35 27.48 -6.29 15.70
CA ARG A 35 26.59 -5.52 14.80
C ARG A 35 26.49 -6.18 13.43
N GLU A 36 27.59 -6.81 13.00
CA GLU A 36 27.68 -7.64 11.81
C GLU A 36 26.81 -8.91 11.88
N ASP A 37 26.74 -9.59 13.03
CA ASP A 37 25.87 -10.75 13.24
C ASP A 37 24.39 -10.33 13.23
N LEU A 38 24.06 -9.16 13.79
CA LEU A 38 22.70 -8.63 13.74
C LEU A 38 22.28 -8.26 12.32
N ILE A 39 23.18 -7.65 11.54
CA ILE A 39 22.97 -7.37 10.11
C ILE A 39 22.77 -8.69 9.34
N THR A 40 23.59 -9.70 9.62
CA THR A 40 23.51 -11.02 8.99
C THR A 40 22.21 -11.74 9.34
N GLN A 41 21.82 -11.75 10.61
CA GLN A 41 20.57 -12.35 11.08
C GLN A 41 19.36 -11.64 10.49
N PHE A 42 19.35 -10.31 10.54
CA PHE A 42 18.29 -9.50 9.95
C PHE A 42 18.09 -9.87 8.47
N ARG A 43 19.17 -9.90 7.68
CA ARG A 43 19.12 -10.24 6.26
C ARG A 43 18.66 -11.66 6.00
N THR A 44 19.09 -12.60 6.84
CA THR A 44 18.71 -14.01 6.74
C THR A 44 17.24 -14.22 7.08
N THR A 45 16.73 -13.58 8.13
CA THR A 45 15.34 -13.74 8.59
C THR A 45 14.35 -13.05 7.67
N THR A 46 14.70 -11.86 7.17
CA THR A 46 13.84 -11.09 6.25
C THR A 46 13.82 -11.64 4.83
N ASN A 47 14.85 -12.42 4.45
CA ASN A 47 15.15 -12.78 3.07
C ASN A 47 15.25 -11.54 2.15
N ALA A 48 15.67 -10.41 2.73
CA ALA A 48 15.76 -9.13 2.06
C ALA A 48 16.86 -9.09 1.00
N MET A 49 16.58 -8.49 -0.16
CA MET A 49 17.63 -8.06 -1.10
C MET A 49 18.27 -6.71 -0.69
N LEU A 50 18.25 -6.37 0.60
CA LEU A 50 18.91 -5.17 1.11
C LEU A 50 20.44 -5.34 1.11
N THR A 51 21.15 -4.22 0.97
CA THR A 51 22.58 -4.14 1.25
C THR A 51 22.81 -4.12 2.76
N ASP A 52 24.06 -4.35 3.19
CA ASP A 52 24.41 -4.34 4.59
C ASP A 52 24.17 -2.95 5.23
N GLU A 53 24.34 -1.87 4.45
CA GLU A 53 23.98 -0.51 4.86
C GLU A 53 22.46 -0.34 5.04
N GLY A 54 21.65 -0.98 4.19
CA GLY A 54 20.20 -0.99 4.30
C GLY A 54 19.74 -1.70 5.58
N CYS A 55 20.33 -2.86 5.89
CA CYS A 55 20.05 -3.59 7.13
C CYS A 55 20.51 -2.79 8.37
N ALA A 56 21.70 -2.18 8.31
CA ALA A 56 22.23 -1.35 9.38
C ALA A 56 21.33 -0.14 9.66
N PHE A 57 20.77 0.49 8.63
CA PHE A 57 19.82 1.61 8.79
C PHE A 57 18.58 1.22 9.62
N PHE A 58 17.91 0.09 9.31
CA PHE A 58 16.75 -0.36 10.09
C PHE A 58 17.11 -0.75 11.52
N LEU A 59 18.28 -1.39 11.70
CA LEU A 59 18.79 -1.70 13.03
C LEU A 59 19.10 -0.43 13.82
N GLU A 60 19.75 0.58 13.22
CA GLU A 60 20.05 1.86 13.85
C GLU A 60 18.79 2.63 14.25
N MET A 61 17.79 2.72 13.35
CA MET A 61 16.49 3.33 13.64
C MET A 61 15.78 2.69 14.83
N ASN A 62 15.99 1.39 15.04
CA ASN A 62 15.37 0.60 16.10
C ASN A 62 16.35 0.23 17.22
N ASN A 63 17.37 1.07 17.44
CA ASN A 63 18.35 0.95 18.52
C ASN A 63 19.00 -0.45 18.63
N TRP A 64 19.36 -1.02 17.49
CA TRP A 64 19.95 -2.35 17.29
C TRP A 64 19.12 -3.52 17.83
N ASN A 65 17.82 -3.32 18.01
CA ASN A 65 16.90 -4.40 18.35
C ASN A 65 16.49 -5.14 17.07
N LEU A 66 16.95 -6.38 16.93
CA LEU A 66 16.68 -7.22 15.75
C LEU A 66 15.18 -7.41 15.50
N ASN A 67 14.39 -7.68 16.54
CA ASN A 67 12.96 -7.98 16.38
C ASN A 67 12.19 -6.73 15.95
N GLU A 68 12.45 -5.59 16.58
CA GLU A 68 11.84 -4.30 16.21
C GLU A 68 12.27 -3.86 14.81
N ALA A 69 13.55 -4.07 14.45
CA ALA A 69 14.04 -3.78 13.12
C ALA A 69 13.37 -4.67 12.06
N ILE A 70 13.24 -5.98 12.31
CA ILE A 70 12.55 -6.91 11.41
C ILE A 70 11.08 -6.53 11.26
N LEU A 71 10.41 -6.16 12.36
CA LEU A 71 9.04 -5.64 12.33
C LEU A 71 8.96 -4.35 11.50
N ALA A 72 9.86 -3.38 11.72
CA ALA A 72 9.90 -2.14 10.94
C ALA A 72 10.20 -2.38 9.46
N TYR A 73 11.03 -3.36 9.13
CA TYR A 73 11.29 -3.80 7.76
C TYR A 73 10.05 -4.41 7.14
N TYR A 74 9.38 -5.34 7.82
CA TYR A 74 8.14 -5.89 7.32
C TYR A 74 7.03 -4.83 7.28
N ASP A 75 6.95 -3.87 8.19
CA ASP A 75 5.98 -2.77 8.08
C ASP A 75 6.30 -1.82 6.91
N ALA A 76 7.58 -1.67 6.55
CA ALA A 76 8.02 -0.87 5.40
C ALA A 76 7.92 -1.62 4.06
N GLU A 77 8.09 -2.95 4.06
CA GLU A 77 8.06 -3.81 2.88
C GLU A 77 6.72 -4.51 2.64
N MET A 78 5.97 -4.77 3.70
CA MET A 78 4.54 -5.03 3.56
C MET A 78 4.01 -3.72 2.98
N PRO A 79 3.40 -3.75 1.78
CA PRO A 79 2.64 -2.61 1.37
C PRO A 79 1.67 -2.37 2.52
N THR A 80 1.80 -1.25 3.22
CA THR A 80 0.65 -0.69 3.88
C THR A 80 -0.29 -0.46 2.71
N ASP A 81 -1.14 -1.44 2.39
CA ASP A 81 -2.13 -1.40 1.33
C ASP A 81 -3.13 -0.34 1.78
N LYS A 82 -2.69 0.92 1.78
CA LYS A 82 -3.53 2.07 1.98
C LYS A 82 -4.44 2.01 0.79
N VAL A 83 -5.66 1.55 1.07
CA VAL A 83 -6.71 1.42 0.08
C VAL A 83 -6.76 2.74 -0.67
N PRO A 84 -6.49 2.75 -1.98
CA PRO A 84 -6.40 3.99 -2.72
C PRO A 84 -7.71 4.78 -2.60
N HIS A 85 -7.65 6.10 -2.67
CA HIS A 85 -8.86 6.92 -2.63
C HIS A 85 -9.18 7.46 -4.01
N MET A 86 -10.46 7.43 -4.36
CA MET A 86 -10.98 8.02 -5.58
C MET A 86 -12.15 8.93 -5.24
N LYS A 87 -12.20 10.08 -5.91
CA LYS A 87 -13.33 11.00 -5.88
C LYS A 87 -13.91 11.12 -7.29
N PHE A 88 -15.22 10.94 -7.39
CA PHE A 88 -15.97 11.27 -8.59
C PHE A 88 -16.03 12.79 -8.76
N ILE A 89 -15.72 13.27 -9.96
CA ILE A 89 -15.70 14.71 -10.28
C ILE A 89 -16.94 15.10 -11.07
N ALA A 90 -17.22 14.38 -12.17
CA ALA A 90 -18.36 14.69 -13.04
C ALA A 90 -18.63 13.56 -14.02
N ASP A 91 -19.88 13.49 -14.48
CA ASP A 91 -20.21 12.84 -15.74
C ASP A 91 -19.70 13.74 -16.88
N VAL A 92 -18.81 13.19 -17.72
CA VAL A 92 -18.27 13.91 -18.89
C VAL A 92 -19.20 13.73 -20.09
N THR A 93 -19.79 12.54 -20.20
CA THR A 93 -20.86 12.26 -21.16
C THR A 93 -22.03 11.60 -20.44
N VAL A 94 -23.24 11.79 -20.96
CA VAL A 94 -24.48 11.13 -20.51
C VAL A 94 -24.74 11.31 -19.02
N GLY A 95 -25.10 12.52 -18.61
CA GLY A 95 -25.41 12.85 -17.22
C GLY A 95 -26.76 12.30 -16.74
N GLU A 96 -27.06 12.53 -15.46
CA GLU A 96 -28.39 12.23 -14.92
C GLU A 96 -29.48 12.99 -15.69
N GLY A 97 -30.49 12.25 -16.15
CA GLY A 97 -31.66 12.82 -16.85
C GLY A 97 -31.53 12.92 -18.37
N GLU A 98 -30.41 12.50 -18.97
CA GLU A 98 -30.33 12.35 -20.42
C GLU A 98 -31.16 11.16 -20.92
N ALA A 99 -31.82 11.37 -22.06
CA ALA A 99 -32.65 10.39 -22.74
C ALA A 99 -31.92 9.82 -23.97
N ILE A 100 -31.76 8.50 -24.01
CA ILE A 100 -31.00 7.77 -25.02
C ILE A 100 -31.97 7.04 -25.94
N PRO A 101 -31.83 7.14 -27.28
CA PRO A 101 -32.64 6.33 -28.17
C PRO A 101 -32.38 4.82 -27.97
N PRO A 102 -33.37 3.95 -28.23
CA PRO A 102 -33.14 2.50 -28.21
C PRO A 102 -32.07 2.04 -29.20
N ASN A 103 -31.38 0.92 -28.90
CA ASN A 103 -30.34 0.31 -29.74
C ASN A 103 -29.19 1.26 -30.14
N THR A 104 -28.90 2.25 -29.32
CA THR A 104 -27.89 3.26 -29.58
C THR A 104 -26.57 2.85 -28.94
N LYS A 105 -25.50 2.90 -29.74
CA LYS A 105 -24.13 2.77 -29.25
C LYS A 105 -23.59 4.13 -28.84
N PHE A 106 -23.02 4.22 -27.65
CA PHE A 106 -22.42 5.45 -27.15
C PHE A 106 -21.26 5.16 -26.20
N VAL A 107 -20.48 6.20 -25.89
CA VAL A 107 -19.41 6.13 -24.91
C VAL A 107 -19.84 6.86 -23.65
N LYS A 108 -19.87 6.15 -22.53
CA LYS A 108 -20.07 6.75 -21.21
C LYS A 108 -18.72 7.08 -20.61
N THR A 109 -18.51 8.33 -20.24
CA THR A 109 -17.26 8.82 -19.67
C THR A 109 -17.50 9.52 -18.33
N TRP A 110 -16.72 9.13 -17.32
CA TRP A 110 -16.68 9.79 -16.02
C TRP A 110 -15.32 10.45 -15.84
N ARG A 111 -15.30 11.63 -15.20
CA ARG A 111 -14.08 12.23 -14.67
C ARG A 111 -13.92 11.84 -13.22
N VAL A 112 -12.75 11.32 -12.89
CA VAL A 112 -12.38 10.93 -11.53
C VAL A 112 -11.06 11.57 -11.13
N GLN A 113 -10.82 11.65 -9.83
CA GLN A 113 -9.59 12.15 -9.23
C GLN A 113 -9.05 11.15 -8.22
N ASN A 114 -7.73 11.03 -8.14
CA ASN A 114 -7.09 10.45 -6.96
C ASN A 114 -7.19 11.46 -5.80
N SER A 115 -8.06 11.19 -4.84
CA SER A 115 -8.26 12.00 -3.63
C SER A 115 -7.41 11.54 -2.45
N GLY A 116 -6.52 10.57 -2.66
CA GLY A 116 -5.62 10.04 -1.65
C GLY A 116 -4.31 10.82 -1.56
N THR A 117 -3.44 10.36 -0.66
CA THR A 117 -2.11 10.93 -0.42
C THR A 117 -1.00 10.22 -1.17
N GLU A 118 -1.30 9.06 -1.78
CA GLU A 118 -0.35 8.24 -2.52
C GLU A 118 -0.82 8.00 -3.96
N ARG A 119 0.12 7.69 -4.85
CA ARG A 119 -0.19 7.34 -6.24
C ARG A 119 -0.94 6.01 -6.29
N TRP A 120 -1.96 5.90 -7.14
CA TRP A 120 -2.67 4.63 -7.34
C TRP A 120 -1.71 3.54 -7.82
N PRO A 121 -1.86 2.27 -7.37
CA PRO A 121 -1.10 1.16 -7.94
C PRO A 121 -1.24 1.07 -9.46
N ASN A 122 -0.20 0.57 -10.12
CA ASN A 122 -0.29 0.23 -11.54
C ASN A 122 -1.32 -0.88 -11.74
N ASN A 123 -2.00 -0.90 -12.90
CA ASN A 123 -2.99 -1.91 -13.26
C ASN A 123 -4.26 -1.93 -12.38
N CYS A 124 -4.60 -0.81 -11.72
CA CYS A 124 -5.95 -0.61 -11.23
C CYS A 124 -6.96 -0.73 -12.39
N SER A 125 -8.18 -1.15 -12.08
CA SER A 125 -9.22 -1.31 -13.09
C SER A 125 -10.60 -0.89 -12.60
N LEU A 126 -11.41 -0.36 -13.50
CA LEU A 126 -12.84 -0.14 -13.31
C LEU A 126 -13.57 -1.42 -13.71
N ARG A 127 -14.44 -1.92 -12.81
CA ARG A 127 -15.20 -3.15 -13.02
C ARG A 127 -16.69 -2.94 -12.83
N PHE A 128 -17.47 -3.67 -13.61
CA PHE A 128 -18.92 -3.76 -13.42
C PHE A 128 -19.22 -4.48 -12.09
N VAL A 129 -20.13 -3.92 -11.30
CA VAL A 129 -20.51 -4.47 -9.99
C VAL A 129 -21.95 -4.95 -9.99
N ASN A 130 -22.89 -4.15 -10.51
CA ASN A 130 -24.31 -4.47 -10.44
C ASN A 130 -25.14 -3.67 -11.46
N GLY A 131 -26.38 -4.11 -11.69
CA GLY A 131 -27.36 -3.45 -12.55
C GLY A 131 -27.38 -3.99 -13.98
N ASP A 132 -27.70 -3.11 -14.92
CA ASP A 132 -27.80 -3.41 -16.34
C ASP A 132 -26.40 -3.59 -16.95
N ARG A 133 -26.19 -4.77 -17.55
CA ARG A 133 -25.02 -5.07 -18.37
C ARG A 133 -25.23 -4.54 -19.78
N LEU A 134 -24.77 -3.32 -20.02
CA LEU A 134 -24.93 -2.60 -21.28
C LEU A 134 -23.61 -2.42 -22.04
N HIS A 135 -22.55 -3.10 -21.61
CA HIS A 135 -21.17 -2.89 -22.02
C HIS A 135 -20.56 -4.17 -22.59
N ASP A 136 -19.52 -4.02 -23.41
CA ASP A 136 -18.84 -5.14 -24.07
C ASP A 136 -17.74 -5.78 -23.20
N ARG A 137 -17.25 -5.07 -22.18
CA ARG A 137 -16.16 -5.51 -21.29
C ARG A 137 -16.51 -5.26 -19.84
N ASP A 138 -16.29 -6.25 -18.98
CA ASP A 138 -16.55 -6.14 -17.54
C ASP A 138 -15.42 -5.42 -16.78
N GLU A 139 -14.26 -5.23 -17.42
CA GLU A 139 -13.05 -4.66 -16.81
C GLU A 139 -12.31 -3.73 -17.77
N ILE A 140 -11.91 -2.56 -17.27
CA ILE A 140 -11.13 -1.55 -18.00
C ILE A 140 -10.00 -1.07 -17.10
N TYR A 141 -8.76 -1.23 -17.56
CA TYR A 141 -7.60 -0.72 -16.85
C TYR A 141 -7.56 0.81 -16.87
N VAL A 142 -7.17 1.39 -15.74
CA VAL A 142 -7.05 2.83 -15.56
C VAL A 142 -5.60 3.22 -15.29
N SER A 143 -5.26 4.46 -15.65
CA SER A 143 -3.92 5.00 -15.39
C SER A 143 -3.64 5.10 -13.89
N SER A 144 -2.38 4.90 -13.52
CA SER A 144 -1.89 5.16 -12.17
C SER A 144 -1.80 6.66 -11.92
N LEU A 145 -2.72 7.21 -11.11
CA LEU A 145 -2.84 8.64 -10.85
C LEU A 145 -2.06 9.08 -9.60
N ALA A 146 -1.31 10.17 -9.69
CA ALA A 146 -0.73 10.84 -8.53
C ALA A 146 -1.82 11.50 -7.65
N PRO A 147 -1.51 11.80 -6.38
CA PRO A 147 -2.39 12.60 -5.52
C PRO A 147 -2.88 13.88 -6.21
N GLY A 148 -4.19 14.10 -6.24
CA GLY A 148 -4.83 15.24 -6.89
C GLY A 148 -4.96 15.17 -8.41
N GLU A 149 -4.34 14.20 -9.07
CA GLU A 149 -4.42 14.00 -10.52
C GLU A 149 -5.82 13.52 -10.94
N GLN A 150 -6.30 14.00 -12.08
CA GLN A 150 -7.60 13.65 -12.64
C GLN A 150 -7.45 12.90 -13.97
N THR A 151 -8.40 12.01 -14.25
CA THR A 151 -8.50 11.36 -15.55
C THR A 151 -9.95 11.09 -15.94
N ASN A 152 -10.16 10.85 -17.23
CA ASN A 152 -11.43 10.40 -17.77
C ASN A 152 -11.38 8.88 -17.95
N ILE A 153 -12.37 8.16 -17.41
CA ILE A 153 -12.54 6.72 -17.61
C ILE A 153 -13.79 6.51 -18.47
N SER A 154 -13.69 5.68 -19.51
CA SER A 154 -14.77 5.48 -20.47
C SER A 154 -15.13 4.02 -20.68
N ILE A 155 -16.42 3.73 -20.83
CA ILE A 155 -16.96 2.43 -21.26
C ILE A 155 -17.72 2.59 -22.57
N ASN A 156 -17.68 1.57 -23.43
CA ASN A 156 -18.59 1.47 -24.57
C ASN A 156 -19.92 0.88 -24.10
N VAL A 157 -21.02 1.47 -24.54
CA VAL A 157 -22.37 1.11 -24.09
C VAL A 157 -23.29 0.94 -25.29
N THR A 158 -24.17 -0.06 -25.24
CA THR A 158 -25.31 -0.21 -26.16
C THR A 158 -26.61 -0.13 -25.35
N SER A 159 -27.48 0.84 -25.67
CA SER A 159 -28.79 0.96 -25.03
C SER A 159 -29.71 -0.19 -25.45
N PRO A 160 -30.64 -0.63 -24.58
CA PRO A 160 -31.60 -1.69 -24.88
C PRO A 160 -32.61 -1.28 -25.97
N THR A 161 -33.35 -2.27 -26.48
CA THR A 161 -34.39 -2.09 -27.52
C THR A 161 -35.66 -1.39 -27.03
N GLY A 162 -36.00 -1.48 -25.75
CA GLY A 162 -37.24 -0.98 -25.20
C GLY A 162 -37.04 0.26 -24.34
N ALA A 163 -38.01 1.16 -24.36
CA ALA A 163 -38.02 2.34 -23.51
C ALA A 163 -38.08 1.95 -22.03
N ARG A 164 -37.09 2.35 -21.24
CA ARG A 164 -36.98 2.07 -19.80
C ARG A 164 -35.88 2.90 -19.15
N MET A 165 -35.92 2.97 -17.82
CA MET A 165 -34.76 3.40 -17.03
C MET A 165 -33.65 2.35 -17.10
N ILE A 166 -32.41 2.79 -17.32
CA ILE A 166 -31.20 1.96 -17.23
C ILE A 166 -30.34 2.41 -16.07
N ARG A 167 -29.72 1.46 -15.37
CA ARG A 167 -28.74 1.72 -14.30
C ARG A 167 -27.62 0.69 -14.32
N SER A 168 -26.37 1.14 -14.46
CA SER A 168 -25.17 0.29 -14.43
C SER A 168 -24.18 0.82 -13.40
N GLN A 169 -23.80 0.00 -12.42
CA GLN A 169 -22.93 0.35 -11.31
C GLN A 169 -21.50 -0.16 -11.55
N TRP A 170 -20.53 0.71 -11.34
CA TRP A 170 -19.11 0.42 -11.56
C TRP A 170 -18.27 0.82 -10.35
N ARG A 171 -17.16 0.13 -10.12
CA ARG A 171 -16.23 0.45 -9.03
C ARG A 171 -14.79 0.17 -9.42
N LEU A 172 -13.87 0.93 -8.85
CA LEU A 172 -12.43 0.70 -9.04
C LEU A 172 -11.94 -0.42 -8.13
N PHE A 173 -10.97 -1.18 -8.64
CA PHE A 173 -10.30 -2.28 -7.95
C PHE A 173 -8.78 -2.14 -8.09
N THR A 174 -8.07 -2.48 -7.03
CA THR A 174 -6.61 -2.65 -7.08
C THR A 174 -6.26 -3.91 -7.87
N PRO A 175 -4.99 -4.10 -8.28
CA PRO A 175 -4.54 -5.35 -8.91
C PRO A 175 -4.76 -6.58 -8.04
N ALA A 176 -4.71 -6.41 -6.72
CA ALA A 176 -5.02 -7.45 -5.74
C ALA A 176 -6.53 -7.76 -5.62
N GLY A 177 -7.39 -7.05 -6.36
CA GLY A 177 -8.84 -7.24 -6.35
C GLY A 177 -9.54 -6.56 -5.17
N VAL A 178 -8.89 -5.62 -4.49
CA VAL A 178 -9.50 -4.84 -3.40
C VAL A 178 -10.30 -3.67 -4.00
N PRO A 179 -11.61 -3.54 -3.71
CA PRO A 179 -12.40 -2.41 -4.20
C PRO A 179 -12.00 -1.12 -3.49
N PHE A 180 -11.99 0.00 -4.22
CA PHE A 180 -11.68 1.30 -3.65
C PHE A 180 -12.49 2.44 -4.29
N GLY A 181 -12.60 3.55 -3.55
CA GLY A 181 -13.51 4.66 -3.88
C GLY A 181 -15.00 4.28 -3.79
N ASP A 182 -15.85 5.28 -3.99
CA ASP A 182 -17.29 5.09 -4.09
C ASP A 182 -17.69 4.53 -5.47
N PRO A 183 -18.79 3.76 -5.56
CA PRO A 183 -19.32 3.33 -6.84
C PRO A 183 -19.75 4.52 -7.72
N ILE A 184 -19.45 4.44 -9.01
CA ILE A 184 -19.92 5.38 -10.04
C ILE A 184 -20.98 4.73 -10.91
N TRP A 185 -21.81 5.53 -11.55
CA TRP A 185 -23.05 5.06 -12.18
C TRP A 185 -23.23 5.57 -13.60
N LEU A 186 -23.79 4.72 -14.45
CA LEU A 186 -24.56 5.13 -15.61
C LEU A 186 -26.04 5.03 -15.21
N ALA A 187 -26.76 6.15 -15.20
CA ALA A 187 -28.21 6.18 -14.96
C ALA A 187 -28.87 7.13 -15.96
N ALA A 188 -29.72 6.57 -16.83
CA ALA A 188 -30.35 7.32 -17.93
C ALA A 188 -31.70 6.71 -18.30
N SER A 189 -32.56 7.48 -18.96
CA SER A 189 -33.77 6.94 -19.58
C SER A 189 -33.48 6.52 -21.02
N VAL A 190 -34.11 5.44 -21.46
CA VAL A 190 -34.14 5.02 -22.86
C VAL A 190 -35.52 5.35 -23.40
N GLU A 191 -35.59 6.17 -24.45
CA GLU A 191 -36.84 6.73 -24.98
C GLU A 191 -36.75 6.88 -26.51
N GLU A 192 -37.82 6.57 -27.24
CA GLU A 192 -37.84 6.63 -28.72
C GLU A 192 -37.51 8.01 -29.30
N GLY A 193 -37.74 9.09 -28.53
CA GLY A 193 -37.42 10.47 -28.88
C GLY A 193 -36.18 11.04 -28.18
N GLY A 194 -35.33 10.19 -27.59
CA GLY A 194 -34.14 10.64 -26.86
C GLY A 194 -33.20 11.50 -27.70
N LEU A 195 -32.71 12.59 -27.12
CA LEU A 195 -31.72 13.48 -27.74
C LEU A 195 -30.43 13.34 -26.95
N MET A 196 -29.63 12.33 -27.28
CA MET A 196 -28.23 12.32 -26.88
C MET A 196 -27.56 13.52 -27.54
N GLY A 197 -27.14 14.50 -26.72
CA GLY A 197 -26.36 15.63 -27.21
C GLY A 197 -25.11 15.10 -27.89
N ILE A 198 -25.09 15.13 -29.21
CA ILE A 198 -23.89 14.88 -30.01
C ILE A 198 -22.88 15.98 -29.69
N THR A 199 -22.04 15.77 -28.68
CA THR A 199 -20.86 16.57 -28.38
C THR A 199 -19.61 15.72 -28.43
#